data_AF-A0A2D4TDW5-F1
#
_entry.id   AF-A0A2D4TDW5-F1
#
_cell.length_a   1.000
_cell.length_b   1.000
_cell.length_c   1.000
_cell.angle_alpha   90.00
_cell.angle_beta   90.00
_cell.angle_gamma   90.00
#
_symmetry.space_group_name_H-M   'P 1'
#
loop_
_entity.id
_entity.type
_entity.pdbx_description
1 polymer ?
#
loop_
_entity_poly.entity_id
_entity_poly.type
_entity_poly.pdbx_seq_one_letter_code
_entity_poly.pdbx_strand_id
1 'polypeptide(L)'
;MIIYNPLDGDAYTSSVKSKPRHCFLMTRLGHPVPPSVAGIRDRVTELCKKQDYRVIDAGSKVTGRDFLLKIWRLIAATPLSIGVCHEDIPSTTQANIYYEIGVAQALGKETLLIKSPAAKVPSDFIRTEYVEFDKNFSSNFASFLKSLSEQADHYETVADQLDRNPILAIDYLKRAFLISGDKRLRKKAQEIAHAAGLENRAKNSVELLAATF
;
A
#
# COMPACT_ATOMS: atom_id res chain seq x y z
N MET A 1 -6.51 8.52 7.83
CA MET A 1 -6.88 7.18 8.31
C MET A 1 -6.21 6.92 9.65
N ILE A 2 -6.99 6.49 10.63
CA ILE A 2 -6.49 6.01 11.92
C ILE A 2 -5.83 4.65 11.70
N ILE A 3 -4.59 4.50 12.15
CA ILE A 3 -3.90 3.21 12.08
C ILE A 3 -3.91 2.61 13.48
N TYR A 4 -4.41 1.40 13.61
CA TYR A 4 -4.40 0.64 14.86
C TYR A 4 -3.19 -0.29 14.91
N ASN A 5 -2.67 -0.50 16.11
CA ASN A 5 -1.60 -1.43 16.39
C ASN A 5 -2.18 -2.85 16.47
N PRO A 6 -1.71 -3.79 15.63
CA PRO A 6 -2.27 -5.14 15.58
C PRO A 6 -1.94 -5.98 16.82
N LEU A 7 -1.04 -5.54 17.71
CA LEU A 7 -0.66 -6.29 18.91
C LEU A 7 -1.53 -6.00 20.13
N ASP A 8 -2.00 -4.76 20.28
CA ASP A 8 -2.74 -4.29 21.46
C ASP A 8 -4.10 -3.66 21.11
N GLY A 9 -4.36 -3.36 19.83
CA GLY A 9 -5.59 -2.73 19.37
C GLY A 9 -5.63 -1.21 19.53
N ASP A 10 -4.58 -0.60 20.10
CA ASP A 10 -4.54 0.84 20.33
C ASP A 10 -4.22 1.62 19.06
N ALA A 11 -4.68 2.87 18.99
CA ALA A 11 -4.30 3.75 17.90
C ALA A 11 -2.80 4.07 17.95
N TYR A 12 -2.15 4.07 16.79
CA TYR A 12 -0.78 4.54 16.67
C TYR A 12 -0.68 6.00 17.09
N THR A 13 0.11 6.25 18.13
CA THR A 13 0.41 7.60 18.63
C THR A 13 1.69 8.20 18.02
N SER A 14 2.36 7.44 17.14
CA SER A 14 3.55 7.87 16.41
C SER A 14 3.29 7.90 14.90
N SER A 15 3.82 8.91 14.20
CA SER A 15 3.66 9.02 12.75
C SER A 15 4.39 7.89 12.00
N VAL A 16 3.71 7.32 11.01
CA VAL A 16 4.33 6.40 10.04
C VAL A 16 4.90 7.24 8.91
N LYS A 17 6.23 7.13 8.68
CA LYS A 17 6.90 7.88 7.61
C LYS A 17 6.41 7.40 6.24
N SER A 18 5.70 8.28 5.54
CA SER A 18 5.21 8.06 4.18
C SER A 18 6.33 7.71 3.20
N LYS A 19 6.02 6.81 2.28
CA LYS A 19 6.86 6.34 1.17
C LYS A 19 6.06 6.49 -0.13
N PRO A 20 5.92 7.73 -0.65
CA PRO A 20 5.25 7.93 -1.93
C PRO A 20 5.99 7.19 -3.04
N ARG A 21 5.28 6.77 -4.10
CA ARG A 21 5.86 6.04 -5.23
C ARG A 21 6.64 4.78 -4.80
N HIS A 22 6.13 4.08 -3.80
CA HIS A 22 6.67 2.78 -3.40
C HIS A 22 5.62 1.68 -3.56
N CYS A 23 6.08 0.50 -3.92
CA CYS A 23 5.28 -0.71 -3.97
C CYS A 23 5.78 -1.66 -2.88
N PHE A 24 4.92 -2.05 -1.95
CA PHE A 24 5.22 -3.11 -1.00
C PHE A 24 4.90 -4.47 -1.65
N LEU A 25 5.93 -5.24 -1.96
CA LEU A 25 5.80 -6.55 -2.59
C LEU A 25 5.88 -7.66 -1.53
N MET A 26 4.78 -8.40 -1.40
CA MET A 26 4.59 -9.52 -0.50
C MET A 26 4.86 -10.81 -1.29
N THR A 27 5.97 -11.46 -0.97
CA THR A 27 6.41 -12.70 -1.63
C THR A 27 7.21 -13.55 -0.64
N ARG A 28 7.60 -14.76 -1.04
CA ARG A 28 8.48 -15.61 -0.25
C ARG A 28 9.86 -14.97 -0.14
N LEU A 29 10.26 -14.62 1.09
CA LEU A 29 11.57 -14.06 1.41
C LEU A 29 12.57 -15.10 1.94
N GLY A 30 12.08 -16.21 2.50
CA GLY A 30 12.91 -17.26 3.08
C GLY A 30 13.62 -18.09 2.01
N HIS A 31 14.90 -18.41 2.24
CA HIS A 31 15.68 -19.24 1.34
C HIS A 31 15.32 -20.73 1.47
N PRO A 32 15.30 -21.48 0.36
CA PRO A 32 15.40 -20.99 -1.02
C PRO A 32 14.08 -20.35 -1.50
N VAL A 33 14.22 -19.29 -2.31
CA VAL A 33 13.12 -18.70 -3.07
C VAL A 33 13.05 -19.43 -4.42
N PRO A 34 11.89 -19.98 -4.83
CA PRO A 34 11.77 -20.65 -6.13
C PRO A 34 12.17 -19.73 -7.29
N PRO A 35 12.90 -20.21 -8.32
CA PRO A 35 13.32 -19.38 -9.45
C PRO A 35 12.16 -18.69 -10.20
N SER A 36 11.03 -19.38 -10.32
CA SER A 36 9.78 -18.84 -10.89
C SER A 36 9.27 -17.63 -10.10
N VAL A 37 9.24 -17.74 -8.77
CA VAL A 37 8.85 -16.65 -7.85
C VAL A 37 9.84 -15.49 -7.91
N ALA A 38 11.15 -15.77 -8.04
CA ALA A 38 12.16 -14.75 -8.25
C ALA A 38 11.95 -14.01 -9.59
N GLY A 39 11.63 -14.73 -10.67
CA GLY A 39 11.30 -14.14 -11.96
C GLY A 39 10.09 -13.19 -11.92
N ILE A 40 9.07 -13.52 -11.14
CA ILE A 40 7.92 -12.62 -10.89
C ILE A 40 8.41 -11.33 -10.22
N ARG A 41 9.18 -11.45 -9.13
CA ARG A 41 9.71 -10.30 -8.40
C ARG A 41 10.53 -9.38 -9.29
N ASP A 42 11.44 -9.95 -10.09
CA ASP A 42 12.33 -9.19 -10.96
C ASP A 42 11.51 -8.43 -12.01
N ARG A 43 10.52 -9.09 -12.62
CA ARG A 43 9.67 -8.46 -13.62
C ARG A 43 8.77 -7.36 -13.03
N VAL A 44 8.18 -7.58 -11.86
CA VAL A 44 7.42 -6.55 -11.13
C VAL A 44 8.31 -5.35 -10.84
N THR A 45 9.52 -5.60 -10.33
CA THR A 45 10.49 -4.55 -9.98
C THR A 45 10.89 -3.73 -11.20
N GLU A 46 11.15 -4.38 -12.34
CA GLU A 46 11.46 -3.71 -13.59
C GLU A 46 10.31 -2.81 -14.06
N LEU A 47 9.07 -3.31 -14.06
CA LEU A 47 7.91 -2.58 -14.56
C LEU A 47 7.50 -1.44 -13.62
N CYS A 48 7.56 -1.64 -12.30
CA CYS A 48 7.39 -0.58 -11.31
C CYS A 48 8.42 0.53 -11.52
N LYS A 49 9.70 0.18 -11.71
CA LYS A 49 10.77 1.16 -11.93
C LYS A 49 10.53 2.03 -13.17
N LYS A 50 9.95 1.47 -14.24
CA LYS A 50 9.57 2.24 -15.46
C LYS A 50 8.49 3.30 -15.19
N GLN A 51 7.70 3.12 -14.14
CA GLN A 51 6.66 4.06 -13.69
C GLN A 51 7.10 4.87 -12.45
N ASP A 52 8.41 4.94 -12.20
CA ASP A 52 9.01 5.63 -11.05
C ASP A 52 8.57 5.08 -9.67
N TYR A 53 8.12 3.82 -9.61
CA TYR A 53 7.86 3.14 -8.35
C TYR A 53 9.08 2.36 -7.87
N ARG A 54 9.41 2.54 -6.59
CA ARG A 54 10.40 1.72 -5.89
C ARG A 54 9.74 0.52 -5.21
N VAL A 55 10.13 -0.68 -5.60
CA VAL A 55 9.72 -1.91 -4.90
C VAL A 55 10.49 -2.06 -3.58
N ILE A 56 9.77 -2.39 -2.52
CA ILE A 56 10.29 -2.74 -1.19
C ILE A 56 9.55 -3.97 -0.66
N ASP A 57 10.13 -4.63 0.31
CA ASP A 57 9.58 -5.83 0.94
C ASP A 57 9.91 -5.88 2.44
N ALA A 58 9.44 -6.92 3.12
CA ALA A 58 9.72 -7.11 4.53
C ALA A 58 11.19 -7.48 4.80
N GLY A 59 12.03 -7.79 3.80
CA GLY A 59 13.48 -7.98 3.95
C GLY A 59 14.28 -6.67 3.91
N SER A 60 13.73 -5.62 3.29
CA SER A 60 14.42 -4.38 2.92
C SER A 60 14.97 -3.54 4.08
N LYS A 61 14.63 -3.85 5.35
CA LYS A 61 15.18 -3.17 6.54
C LYS A 61 15.11 -4.07 7.78
N VAL A 62 16.23 -4.49 8.34
CA VAL A 62 16.25 -5.15 9.66
C VAL A 62 16.01 -4.07 10.73
N THR A 63 15.03 -4.26 11.61
CA THR A 63 14.67 -3.25 12.63
C THR A 63 14.76 -3.75 14.07
N GLY A 64 15.06 -5.03 14.30
CA GLY A 64 15.16 -5.64 15.64
C GLY A 64 13.85 -5.65 16.44
N ARG A 65 12.73 -5.23 15.83
CA ARG A 65 11.40 -5.14 16.44
C ARG A 65 10.49 -6.25 15.89
N ASP A 66 9.31 -6.37 16.48
CA ASP A 66 8.25 -7.27 16.04
C ASP A 66 8.01 -7.19 14.52
N PHE A 67 8.00 -8.36 13.86
CA PHE A 67 7.95 -8.48 12.41
C PHE A 67 6.58 -8.07 11.85
N LEU A 68 5.49 -8.35 12.58
CA LEU A 68 4.14 -7.97 12.21
C LEU A 68 3.97 -6.45 12.26
N LEU A 69 4.46 -5.77 13.31
CA LEU A 69 4.45 -4.31 13.40
C LEU A 69 5.18 -3.65 12.23
N LYS A 70 6.31 -4.24 11.83
CA LYS A 70 7.09 -3.74 10.71
C LYS A 70 6.31 -3.83 9.40
N ILE A 71 5.68 -4.97 9.11
CA ILE A 71 4.85 -5.16 7.92
C ILE A 71 3.70 -4.14 7.92
N TRP A 72 3.00 -3.99 9.04
CA TRP A 72 1.91 -3.03 9.20
C TRP A 72 2.33 -1.60 8.83
N ARG A 73 3.49 -1.18 9.32
CA ARG A 73 4.07 0.13 9.02
C ARG A 73 4.48 0.26 7.55
N LEU A 74 4.96 -0.80 6.91
CA LEU A 74 5.32 -0.78 5.49
C LEU A 74 4.08 -0.64 4.60
N ILE A 75 3.01 -1.40 4.88
CA ILE A 75 1.72 -1.27 4.21
C ILE A 75 1.18 0.15 4.40
N ALA A 76 1.11 0.63 5.64
CA ALA A 76 0.61 1.97 5.93
C ALA A 76 1.43 3.09 5.26
N ALA A 77 2.74 2.91 5.10
CA ALA A 77 3.63 3.89 4.50
C ALA A 77 3.55 3.97 2.97
N THR A 78 3.11 2.91 2.28
CA THR A 78 3.09 2.84 0.82
C THR A 78 1.69 3.07 0.24
N PRO A 79 1.57 3.47 -1.04
CA PRO A 79 0.30 3.50 -1.77
C PRO A 79 -0.16 2.11 -2.24
N LEU A 80 0.79 1.27 -2.66
CA LEU A 80 0.54 0.07 -3.44
C LEU A 80 1.09 -1.16 -2.72
N SER A 81 0.27 -2.18 -2.59
CA SER A 81 0.60 -3.48 -2.00
C SER A 81 0.32 -4.59 -3.00
N ILE A 82 1.34 -5.37 -3.35
CA ILE A 82 1.23 -6.46 -4.33
C ILE A 82 1.55 -7.78 -3.67
N GLY A 83 0.67 -8.77 -3.82
CA GLY A 83 0.88 -10.13 -3.34
C GLY A 83 1.25 -11.08 -4.48
N VAL A 84 2.16 -12.02 -4.24
CA VAL A 84 2.48 -13.11 -5.18
C VAL A 84 1.84 -14.41 -4.72
N CYS A 85 0.96 -14.96 -5.55
CA CYS A 85 0.36 -16.28 -5.39
C CYS A 85 1.00 -17.24 -6.39
N HIS A 86 1.66 -18.28 -5.89
CA HIS A 86 2.38 -19.24 -6.72
C HIS A 86 2.31 -20.62 -6.07
N GLU A 87 2.15 -21.69 -6.84
CA GLU A 87 2.04 -23.07 -6.38
C GLU A 87 3.24 -23.52 -5.54
N ASP A 88 4.45 -23.10 -5.92
CA ASP A 88 5.69 -23.34 -5.16
C ASP A 88 5.85 -22.54 -3.86
N ILE A 89 4.95 -21.60 -3.55
CA ILE A 89 4.95 -20.90 -2.26
C ILE A 89 4.13 -21.75 -1.26
N PRO A 90 4.70 -22.17 -0.12
CA PRO A 90 3.96 -22.94 0.87
C PRO A 90 2.70 -22.21 1.33
N SER A 91 1.63 -22.98 1.60
CA SER A 91 0.33 -22.46 2.02
C SER A 91 0.41 -21.53 3.23
N THR A 92 1.30 -21.81 4.19
CA THR A 92 1.55 -20.95 5.35
C THR A 92 2.11 -19.58 4.98
N THR A 93 2.97 -19.51 3.96
CA THR A 93 3.50 -18.24 3.45
C THR A 93 2.45 -17.51 2.63
N GLN A 94 1.66 -18.23 1.80
CA GLN A 94 0.54 -17.62 1.07
C GLN A 94 -0.52 -17.05 2.02
N ALA A 95 -0.81 -17.74 3.13
CA ALA A 95 -1.73 -17.24 4.17
C ALA A 95 -1.29 -15.88 4.72
N ASN A 96 -0.01 -15.70 4.99
CA ASN A 96 0.53 -14.40 5.41
C ASN A 96 0.36 -13.35 4.31
N ILE A 97 0.63 -13.68 3.05
CA ILE A 97 0.42 -12.76 1.92
C ILE A 97 -1.05 -12.32 1.83
N TYR A 98 -2.01 -13.24 1.95
CA TYR A 98 -3.43 -12.90 1.91
C TYR A 98 -3.87 -12.05 3.10
N TYR A 99 -3.35 -12.36 4.31
CA TYR A 99 -3.57 -11.53 5.48
C TYR A 99 -3.06 -10.11 5.24
N GLU A 100 -1.84 -9.96 4.74
CA GLU A 100 -1.22 -8.66 4.45
C GLU A 100 -1.99 -7.88 3.37
N ILE A 101 -2.50 -8.55 2.33
CA ILE A 101 -3.37 -7.89 1.34
C ILE A 101 -4.69 -7.43 1.96
N GLY A 102 -5.34 -8.26 2.79
CA GLY A 102 -6.55 -7.86 3.49
C GLY A 102 -6.33 -6.62 4.38
N VAL A 103 -5.18 -6.56 5.05
CA VAL A 103 -4.75 -5.39 5.82
C VAL A 103 -4.56 -4.17 4.92
N ALA A 104 -3.90 -4.33 3.77
CA ALA A 104 -3.73 -3.26 2.80
C ALA A 104 -5.08 -2.71 2.29
N GLN A 105 -6.03 -3.60 1.99
CA GLN A 105 -7.39 -3.23 1.57
C GLN A 105 -8.13 -2.47 2.68
N ALA A 106 -8.10 -2.96 3.92
CA ALA A 106 -8.70 -2.30 5.08
C ALA A 106 -8.07 -0.91 5.33
N LEU A 107 -6.80 -0.75 4.98
CA LEU A 107 -6.05 0.50 5.06
C LEU A 107 -6.22 1.40 3.81
N GLY A 108 -7.15 1.06 2.90
CA GLY A 108 -7.45 1.84 1.71
C GLY A 108 -6.29 1.98 0.75
N LYS A 109 -5.41 0.98 0.69
CA LYS A 109 -4.27 0.91 -0.24
C LYS A 109 -4.71 0.32 -1.56
N GLU A 110 -3.99 0.70 -2.61
CA GLU A 110 -4.12 0.03 -3.89
C GLU A 110 -3.52 -1.37 -3.76
N THR A 111 -4.28 -2.38 -4.18
CA THR A 111 -3.87 -3.77 -4.03
C THR A 111 -3.97 -4.52 -5.33
N LEU A 112 -3.00 -5.38 -5.59
CA LEU A 112 -3.05 -6.32 -6.70
C LEU A 112 -2.52 -7.69 -6.29
N LEU A 113 -3.20 -8.75 -6.73
CA LEU A 113 -2.66 -10.09 -6.65
C LEU A 113 -2.01 -10.46 -7.99
N ILE A 114 -0.77 -10.93 -7.96
CA ILE A 114 -0.11 -11.55 -9.10
C ILE A 114 -0.14 -13.05 -8.87
N LYS A 115 -0.75 -13.78 -9.80
CA LYS A 115 -0.79 -15.25 -9.72
C LYS A 115 0.01 -15.91 -10.82
N SER A 116 0.64 -17.03 -10.55
CA SER A 116 1.08 -17.93 -11.63
C SER A 116 -0.14 -18.58 -12.33
N PRO A 117 0.03 -19.14 -13.54
CA PRO A 117 -1.05 -19.82 -14.25
C PRO A 117 -1.65 -20.99 -13.45
N ALA A 118 -0.81 -21.80 -12.80
CA ALA A 118 -1.24 -22.98 -12.05
C ALA A 118 -1.69 -22.71 -10.61
N ALA A 119 -1.46 -21.50 -10.09
CA ALA A 119 -1.85 -21.15 -8.73
C ALA A 119 -3.38 -21.07 -8.58
N LYS A 120 -3.85 -21.59 -7.44
CA LYS A 120 -5.25 -21.50 -7.01
C LYS A 120 -5.40 -20.33 -6.04
N VAL A 121 -6.22 -19.37 -6.44
CA VAL A 121 -6.54 -18.17 -5.65
C VAL A 121 -7.73 -18.47 -4.73
N PRO A 122 -7.75 -18.03 -3.46
CA PRO A 122 -8.90 -18.20 -2.58
C PRO A 122 -10.15 -17.51 -3.15
N SER A 123 -11.33 -18.05 -2.84
CA SER A 123 -12.61 -17.62 -3.43
C SER A 123 -12.91 -16.13 -3.24
N ASP A 124 -12.57 -15.56 -2.07
CA ASP A 124 -12.75 -14.12 -1.83
C ASP A 124 -11.87 -13.24 -2.74
N PHE A 125 -10.71 -13.75 -3.16
CA PHE A 125 -9.82 -13.07 -4.09
C PHE A 125 -10.19 -13.29 -5.55
N ILE A 126 -11.12 -14.19 -5.88
CA ILE A 126 -11.68 -14.30 -7.24
C ILE A 126 -12.45 -13.02 -7.62
N ARG A 127 -13.02 -12.34 -6.62
CA ARG A 127 -13.65 -11.01 -6.77
C ARG A 127 -12.62 -9.87 -6.80
N THR A 128 -11.39 -10.13 -6.37
CA THR A 128 -10.30 -9.14 -6.41
C THR A 128 -9.61 -9.25 -7.77
N GLU A 129 -9.30 -8.11 -8.38
CA GLU A 129 -8.56 -8.10 -9.64
C GLU A 129 -7.17 -8.71 -9.43
N TYR A 130 -6.82 -9.72 -10.25
CA TYR A 130 -5.50 -10.31 -10.30
C TYR A 130 -4.92 -10.18 -11.71
N VAL A 131 -3.59 -10.09 -11.79
CA VAL A 131 -2.87 -10.23 -13.06
C VAL A 131 -2.15 -11.57 -13.06
N GLU A 132 -2.45 -12.39 -14.06
CA GLU A 132 -1.73 -13.65 -14.26
C GLU A 132 -0.32 -13.39 -14.81
N PHE A 133 0.67 -14.10 -14.29
CA PHE A 133 2.05 -14.07 -14.75
C PHE A 133 2.22 -14.98 -15.98
N ASP A 134 1.74 -14.49 -17.13
CA ASP A 134 1.78 -15.15 -18.43
C ASP A 134 2.51 -14.27 -19.49
N LYS A 135 2.33 -14.61 -20.77
CA LYS A 135 2.89 -13.84 -21.90
C LYS A 135 2.37 -12.39 -21.98
N ASN A 136 1.20 -12.10 -21.42
CA ASN A 136 0.55 -10.78 -21.41
C ASN A 136 0.78 -10.02 -20.09
N PHE A 137 1.45 -10.63 -19.11
CA PHE A 137 1.70 -10.04 -17.79
C PHE A 137 2.17 -8.59 -17.87
N SER A 138 3.11 -8.32 -18.77
CA SER A 138 3.77 -7.02 -18.85
C SER A 138 2.83 -5.91 -19.31
N SER A 139 1.96 -6.18 -20.28
CA SER A 139 0.97 -5.20 -20.75
C SER A 139 -0.11 -4.98 -19.69
N ASN A 140 -0.62 -6.06 -19.09
CA ASN A 140 -1.69 -5.98 -18.09
C ASN A 140 -1.22 -5.26 -16.83
N PHE A 141 -0.03 -5.61 -16.34
CA PHE A 141 0.56 -4.97 -15.17
C PHE A 141 0.91 -3.49 -15.44
N ALA A 142 1.43 -3.16 -16.62
CA ALA A 142 1.68 -1.77 -16.99
C ALA A 142 0.38 -0.95 -17.10
N SER A 143 -0.70 -1.54 -17.61
CA SER A 143 -2.02 -0.92 -17.65
C SER A 143 -2.54 -0.63 -16.24
N PHE A 144 -2.42 -1.59 -15.33
CA PHE A 144 -2.74 -1.40 -13.91
C PHE A 144 -1.91 -0.27 -13.27
N LEU A 145 -0.59 -0.25 -13.48
CA LEU A 145 0.24 0.83 -12.93
C LEU A 145 -0.16 2.21 -13.48
N LYS A 146 -0.61 2.27 -14.74
CA LYS A 146 -1.10 3.51 -15.35
C LYS A 146 -2.42 3.96 -14.75
N SER A 147 -3.35 3.07 -14.46
CA SER A 147 -4.64 3.46 -13.83
C SER A 147 -4.45 4.07 -12.43
N LEU A 148 -3.32 3.79 -11.75
CA LEU A 148 -3.01 4.42 -10.47
C LEU A 148 -2.95 5.96 -10.56
N SER A 149 -2.45 6.54 -11.67
CA SER A 149 -2.45 8.01 -11.79
C SER A 149 -3.86 8.58 -11.86
N GLU A 150 -4.75 7.92 -12.60
CA GLU A 150 -6.17 8.30 -12.69
C GLU A 150 -6.84 8.20 -11.32
N GLN A 151 -6.48 7.19 -10.53
CA GLN A 151 -6.96 7.02 -9.16
C GLN A 151 -6.46 8.13 -8.22
N ALA A 152 -5.22 8.61 -8.39
CA ALA A 152 -4.71 9.75 -7.63
C ALA A 152 -5.50 11.03 -7.92
N ASP A 153 -5.80 11.29 -9.19
CA ASP A 153 -6.59 12.46 -9.62
C ASP A 153 -8.03 12.38 -9.09
N HIS A 154 -8.62 11.17 -9.11
CA HIS A 154 -9.91 10.92 -8.51
C HIS A 154 -9.91 11.22 -7.00
N TYR A 155 -8.91 10.74 -6.26
CA TYR A 155 -8.79 11.02 -4.83
C TYR A 155 -8.65 12.51 -4.52
N GLU A 156 -7.87 13.25 -5.30
CA GLU A 156 -7.80 14.70 -5.13
C GLU A 156 -9.17 15.37 -5.36
N THR A 157 -9.87 14.98 -6.43
CA THR A 157 -11.20 15.51 -6.76
C THR A 157 -12.20 15.23 -5.64
N VAL A 158 -12.19 14.02 -5.07
CA VAL A 158 -13.06 13.66 -3.94
C VAL A 158 -12.71 14.49 -2.71
N ALA A 159 -11.43 14.73 -2.43
CA ALA A 159 -11.03 15.56 -1.31
C ALA A 159 -11.56 17.00 -1.42
N ASP A 160 -11.61 17.55 -2.64
CA ASP A 160 -12.15 18.90 -2.91
C ASP A 160 -13.66 19.02 -2.71
N GLN A 161 -14.38 17.91 -2.77
CA GLN A 161 -15.82 17.87 -2.59
C GLN A 161 -16.23 17.65 -1.11
N LEU A 162 -15.26 17.43 -0.22
CA LEU A 162 -15.48 17.06 1.18
C LEU A 162 -15.39 18.26 2.14
N ASP A 163 -16.06 19.37 1.82
CA ASP A 163 -16.05 20.62 2.59
C ASP A 163 -16.40 20.45 4.08
N ARG A 164 -17.24 19.47 4.41
CA ARG A 164 -17.73 19.23 5.78
C ARG A 164 -17.02 18.09 6.51
N ASN A 165 -16.02 17.45 5.89
CA ASN A 165 -15.28 16.35 6.51
C ASN A 165 -13.76 16.49 6.28
N PRO A 166 -13.10 17.38 7.03
CA PRO A 166 -11.68 17.69 6.84
C PRO A 166 -10.78 16.47 7.05
N ILE A 167 -11.13 15.56 7.95
CA ILE A 167 -10.34 14.35 8.23
C ILE A 167 -10.36 13.41 7.02
N LEU A 168 -11.54 13.21 6.42
CA LEU A 168 -11.68 12.36 5.24
C LEU A 168 -11.03 13.00 4.01
N ALA A 169 -11.17 14.32 3.82
CA ALA A 169 -10.49 15.06 2.76
C ALA A 169 -8.97 14.89 2.84
N ILE A 170 -8.40 15.07 4.05
CA ILE A 170 -6.97 14.85 4.32
C ILE A 170 -6.55 13.40 4.02
N ASP A 171 -7.40 12.41 4.33
CA ASP A 171 -7.10 11.01 4.01
C ASP A 171 -7.00 10.77 2.50
N TYR A 172 -7.95 11.30 1.73
CA TYR A 172 -7.91 11.20 0.26
C TYR A 172 -6.68 11.92 -0.33
N LEU A 173 -6.34 13.13 0.16
CA LEU A 173 -5.12 13.82 -0.25
C LEU A 173 -3.85 13.02 0.08
N LYS A 174 -3.84 12.31 1.22
CA LYS A 174 -2.75 11.42 1.59
C LYS A 174 -2.61 10.25 0.62
N ARG A 175 -3.72 9.62 0.23
CA ARG A 175 -3.72 8.53 -0.76
C ARG A 175 -3.23 9.03 -2.12
N ALA A 176 -3.77 10.16 -2.60
CA ALA A 176 -3.32 10.81 -3.82
C ALA A 176 -1.81 11.11 -3.77
N PHE A 177 -1.32 11.69 -2.66
CA PHE A 177 0.10 11.97 -2.46
C PHE A 177 0.97 10.71 -2.46
N LEU A 178 0.54 9.65 -1.80
CA LEU A 178 1.31 8.41 -1.76
C LEU A 178 1.46 7.82 -3.17
N ILE A 179 0.41 7.89 -3.98
CA ILE A 179 0.42 7.41 -5.36
C ILE A 179 1.29 8.33 -6.23
N SER A 180 1.03 9.65 -6.22
CA SER A 180 1.61 10.59 -7.18
C SER A 180 2.99 11.13 -6.80
N GLY A 181 3.28 11.21 -5.49
CA GLY A 181 4.43 11.93 -4.94
C GLY A 181 4.31 13.46 -4.99
N ASP A 182 3.17 14.02 -5.42
CA ASP A 182 2.98 15.47 -5.59
C ASP A 182 2.94 16.19 -4.23
N LYS A 183 3.99 16.95 -3.93
CA LYS A 183 4.12 17.71 -2.68
C LYS A 183 3.04 18.78 -2.49
N ARG A 184 2.39 19.25 -3.56
CA ARG A 184 1.27 20.20 -3.48
C ARG A 184 0.12 19.64 -2.65
N LEU A 185 -0.15 18.34 -2.75
CA LEU A 185 -1.21 17.66 -2.01
C LEU A 185 -0.99 17.70 -0.49
N ARG A 186 0.27 17.65 -0.04
CA ARG A 186 0.62 17.84 1.37
C ARG A 186 0.29 19.25 1.84
N LYS A 187 0.66 20.25 1.05
CA LYS A 187 0.37 21.65 1.37
C LYS A 187 -1.14 21.88 1.48
N LYS A 188 -1.91 21.33 0.54
CA LYS A 188 -3.38 21.37 0.55
C LYS A 188 -3.98 20.72 1.80
N ALA A 189 -3.45 19.55 2.21
CA ALA A 189 -3.89 18.90 3.43
C ALA A 189 -3.57 19.72 4.70
N GLN A 190 -2.43 20.42 4.73
CA GLN A 190 -2.08 21.35 5.82
C GLN A 190 -3.04 22.54 5.87
N GLU A 191 -3.38 23.12 4.73
CA GLU A 191 -4.34 24.23 4.63
C GLU A 191 -5.72 23.81 5.18
N ILE A 192 -6.20 22.62 4.82
CA ILE A 192 -7.46 22.06 5.35
C ILE A 192 -7.36 21.83 6.87
N ALA A 193 -6.25 21.26 7.34
CA ALA A 193 -6.06 20.99 8.77
C ALA A 193 -6.05 22.28 9.60
N HIS A 194 -5.38 23.32 9.11
CA HIS A 194 -5.35 24.64 9.73
C HIS A 194 -6.73 25.30 9.73
N ALA A 195 -7.42 25.32 8.58
CA ALA A 195 -8.77 25.88 8.45
C ALA A 195 -9.78 25.19 9.38
N ALA A 196 -9.63 23.88 9.60
CA ALA A 196 -10.45 23.09 10.52
C ALA A 196 -10.03 23.20 12.00
N GLY A 197 -8.96 23.94 12.32
CA GLY A 197 -8.45 24.11 13.68
C GLY A 197 -7.89 22.83 14.31
N LEU A 198 -7.45 21.86 13.50
CA LEU A 198 -6.91 20.58 13.99
C LEU A 198 -5.58 20.76 14.74
N GLU A 199 -4.83 21.82 14.44
CA GLU A 199 -3.54 22.15 15.08
C GLU A 199 -3.68 22.57 16.54
N ASN A 200 -4.86 23.04 16.95
CA ASN A 200 -5.16 23.38 18.34
C ASN A 200 -5.45 22.15 19.21
N ARG A 201 -5.47 20.94 18.62
CA ARG A 201 -5.64 19.66 19.35
C ARG A 201 -4.30 19.17 19.90
N ALA A 202 -4.36 18.20 20.81
CA ALA A 202 -3.14 17.57 21.35
C ALA A 202 -2.24 17.04 20.21
N LYS A 203 -0.92 17.20 20.34
CA LYS A 203 0.07 16.79 19.31
C LYS A 203 0.02 15.30 18.94
N ASN A 204 -0.50 14.47 19.84
CA ASN A 204 -0.67 13.02 19.66
C ASN A 204 -2.11 12.64 19.27
N SER A 205 -2.96 13.62 18.97
CA SER A 205 -4.31 13.35 18.48
C SER A 205 -4.21 12.63 17.14
N VAL A 206 -5.06 11.63 16.97
CA VAL A 206 -5.06 10.76 15.79
C VAL A 206 -5.36 11.57 14.52
N GLU A 207 -6.14 12.63 14.67
CA GLU A 207 -6.51 13.57 13.63
C GLU A 207 -5.31 14.38 13.13
N LEU A 208 -4.43 14.84 14.04
CA LEU A 208 -3.20 15.54 13.66
C LEU A 208 -2.17 14.58 13.03
N LEU A 209 -2.12 13.33 13.51
CA LEU A 209 -1.30 12.27 12.91
C LEU A 209 -1.79 11.89 11.50
N ALA A 210 -3.10 11.96 11.24
CA ALA A 210 -3.66 11.78 9.91
C ALA A 210 -3.26 12.90 8.95
N ALA A 211 -3.14 14.14 9.45
CA ALA A 211 -2.74 15.32 8.69
C ALA A 211 -1.22 15.43 8.44
N THR A 212 -0.40 14.72 9.22
CA THR A 212 1.07 14.73 9.07
C THR A 212 1.54 13.54 8.23
N PHE A 213 1.77 13.77 6.92
CA PHE A 213 2.24 12.74 5.99
C PHE A 213 3.21 13.24 4.94
#